data_AF-A0AAW2IJY3-F1
#
_entry.id   AF-A0AAW2IJY3-F1
#
_cell.length_a   1.000
_cell.length_b   1.000
_cell.length_c   1.000
_cell.angle_alpha   90.00
_cell.angle_beta   90.00
_cell.angle_gamma   90.00
#
_symmetry.space_group_name_H-M   'P 1'
#
loop_
_entity.id
_entity.type
_entity.pdbx_description
1 polymer ?
#
loop_
_entity_poly.entity_id
_entity_poly.type
_entity_poly.pdbx_seq_one_letter_code
_entity_poly.pdbx_strand_id
1 'polypeptide(L)'
;MESHEHLFFMCSYATRCILAIRRVVSFHWPYSSWPTVIRWASMRWRGKHVVCASYRALLASLVYHLWRERNLRIFQHTTRTAKDIARTVVSDIRDLIICKQLPISVSTRGLYRIWRIPWPIEGEART
;
A
#
# COMPACT_ATOMS: atom_id res chain seq x y z
N MET A 1 16.06 11.87 19.15
CA MET A 1 16.59 12.23 17.82
C MET A 1 15.77 11.46 16.80
N GLU A 2 14.94 12.15 16.01
CA GLU A 2 14.06 11.50 15.03
C GLU A 2 14.77 11.39 13.68
N SER A 3 15.18 10.18 13.29
CA SER A 3 15.68 9.89 11.94
C SER A 3 14.55 9.34 11.07
N HIS A 4 14.67 9.45 9.74
CA HIS A 4 13.72 8.84 8.79
C HIS A 4 13.52 7.33 9.07
N GLU A 5 14.53 6.63 9.56
CA GLU A 5 14.41 5.22 9.94
C GLU A 5 13.45 5.03 11.13
N HIS A 6 13.58 5.85 12.18
CA HIS A 6 12.67 5.85 13.34
C HIS A 6 11.26 6.35 12.99
N LEU A 7 11.14 7.29 12.05
CA LEU A 7 9.86 7.84 11.61
C LEU A 7 8.98 6.81 10.88
N PHE A 8 9.60 5.97 10.05
CA PHE A 8 8.86 5.21 9.04
C PHE A 8 8.94 3.68 9.15
N PHE A 9 10.01 3.05 9.65
CA PHE A 9 10.14 1.57 9.59
C PHE A 9 10.77 0.88 10.81
N MET A 10 11.55 1.59 11.63
CA MET A 10 12.11 1.09 12.90
C MET A 10 11.18 1.31 14.10
N CYS A 11 10.11 2.10 13.92
CA CYS A 11 9.05 2.21 14.92
C CYS A 11 8.20 0.94 14.90
N SER A 12 8.00 0.32 16.07
CA SER A 12 7.12 -0.83 16.28
C SER A 12 5.72 -0.64 15.69
N TYR A 13 5.23 0.61 15.65
CA TYR A 13 3.97 0.96 15.02
C TYR A 13 3.98 0.72 13.49
N ALA A 14 5.00 1.22 12.79
CA ALA A 14 5.09 1.07 11.35
C ALA A 14 5.32 -0.40 10.95
N THR A 15 6.15 -1.12 11.70
CA THR A 15 6.30 -2.58 11.58
C THR A 15 4.95 -3.29 11.64
N ARG A 16 4.10 -2.95 12.62
CA ARG A 16 2.75 -3.53 12.74
C ARG A 16 1.85 -3.18 11.56
N CYS A 17 1.96 -1.97 11.00
CA CYS A 17 1.21 -1.59 9.80
C CYS A 17 1.61 -2.47 8.61
N ILE A 18 2.91 -2.64 8.37
CA ILE A 18 3.43 -3.47 7.27
C ILE A 18 3.00 -4.92 7.44
N LEU A 19 3.13 -5.49 8.64
CA LEU A 19 2.68 -6.85 8.94
C LEU A 19 1.18 -7.03 8.69
N ALA A 20 0.36 -6.04 9.07
CA ALA A 20 -1.06 -6.06 8.81
C ALA A 20 -1.37 -5.99 7.31
N ILE A 21 -0.68 -5.14 6.54
CA ILE A 21 -0.83 -5.06 5.07
C ILE A 21 -0.43 -6.40 4.43
N ARG A 22 0.70 -7.00 4.80
CA ARG A 22 1.16 -8.29 4.24
C ARG A 22 0.13 -9.39 4.38
N ARG A 23 -0.60 -9.45 5.50
CA ARG A 23 -1.68 -10.42 5.73
C ARG A 23 -2.85 -10.23 4.77
N VAL A 24 -3.08 -9.01 4.30
CA VAL A 24 -4.19 -8.68 3.39
C VAL A 24 -3.82 -8.93 1.93
N VAL A 25 -2.64 -8.49 1.50
CA VAL A 25 -2.23 -8.51 0.08
C VAL A 25 -1.42 -9.77 -0.30
N SER A 26 -1.26 -10.73 0.63
CA SER A 26 -0.53 -12.00 0.42
C SER A 26 0.83 -11.83 -0.30
N PHE A 27 1.52 -10.73 0.00
CA PHE A 27 2.74 -10.33 -0.71
C PHE A 27 3.97 -10.39 0.21
N HIS A 28 5.09 -10.81 -0.36
CA HIS A 28 6.36 -10.90 0.36
C HIS A 28 7.07 -9.54 0.35
N TRP A 29 6.88 -8.75 1.40
CA TRP A 29 7.60 -7.49 1.62
C TRP A 29 8.77 -7.73 2.59
N PRO A 30 10.03 -7.45 2.23
CA PRO A 30 11.18 -7.75 3.09
C PRO A 30 11.10 -7.04 4.45
N TYR A 31 11.38 -7.77 5.53
CA TYR A 31 11.51 -7.18 6.86
C TYR A 31 12.94 -6.65 7.04
N SER A 32 13.16 -5.38 6.69
CA SER A 32 14.50 -4.75 6.73
C SER A 32 14.40 -3.25 6.94
N SER A 33 15.54 -2.59 7.17
CA SER A 33 15.67 -1.13 7.21
C SER A 33 15.10 -0.44 5.96
N TRP A 34 14.71 0.82 6.11
CA TRP A 34 14.09 1.61 5.06
C TRP A 34 14.93 1.69 3.76
N PRO A 35 16.25 1.99 3.81
CA PRO A 35 17.07 2.02 2.60
C PRO A 35 17.08 0.68 1.85
N THR A 36 17.02 -0.43 2.58
CA THR A 36 16.99 -1.78 1.98
C THR A 36 15.63 -2.07 1.36
N VAL A 37 14.53 -1.71 2.03
CA VAL A 37 13.16 -1.86 1.48
C VAL A 37 13.01 -1.04 0.20
N ILE A 38 13.44 0.22 0.19
CA ILE A 38 13.37 1.09 -0.99
C ILE A 38 14.20 0.53 -2.14
N ARG A 39 15.43 0.08 -1.87
CA ARG A 39 16.31 -0.52 -2.87
C ARG A 39 15.72 -1.81 -3.42
N TRP A 40 15.16 -2.66 -2.57
CA TRP A 40 14.48 -3.88 -3.00
C TRP A 40 13.26 -3.58 -3.86
N ALA A 41 12.43 -2.61 -3.45
CA ALA A 41 11.25 -2.17 -4.20
C ALA A 41 11.62 -1.58 -5.56
N SER A 42 12.67 -0.77 -5.64
CA SER A 42 13.16 -0.19 -6.90
C SER A 42 13.76 -1.24 -7.85
N MET A 43 14.31 -2.32 -7.31
CA MET A 43 14.76 -3.46 -8.11
C MET A 43 13.59 -4.33 -8.59
N ARG A 44 12.58 -4.55 -7.75
CA ARG A 44 11.48 -5.49 -8.01
C ARG A 44 10.33 -4.89 -8.80
N TRP A 45 9.94 -3.64 -8.53
CA TRP A 45 8.75 -3.00 -9.08
C TRP A 45 9.08 -2.03 -10.21
N ARG A 46 9.71 -2.56 -11.26
CA ARG A 46 10.15 -1.80 -12.42
C ARG A 46 9.09 -1.75 -13.53
N GLY A 47 9.24 -0.76 -14.41
CA GLY A 47 8.45 -0.63 -15.64
C GLY A 47 7.02 -0.13 -15.44
N LYS A 48 6.21 -0.28 -16.50
CA LYS A 48 4.82 0.20 -16.60
C LYS A 48 3.79 -0.89 -16.27
N HIS A 49 4.21 -2.08 -15.87
CA HIS A 49 3.28 -3.16 -15.56
C HIS A 49 2.36 -2.78 -14.40
N VAL A 50 1.05 -2.97 -14.58
CA VAL A 50 0.00 -2.48 -13.66
C VAL A 50 0.16 -3.01 -12.24
N VAL A 51 0.63 -4.26 -12.08
CA VAL A 51 0.94 -4.85 -10.77
C VAL A 51 2.09 -4.09 -10.10
N CYS A 52 3.17 -3.80 -10.81
CA CYS A 52 4.29 -3.01 -10.28
C CYS A 52 3.86 -1.58 -9.92
N ALA A 53 2.97 -0.97 -10.73
CA ALA A 53 2.40 0.33 -10.42
C ALA A 53 1.57 0.29 -9.12
N SER A 54 0.74 -0.74 -8.92
CA SER A 54 -0.07 -0.88 -7.70
C SER A 54 0.79 -1.02 -6.44
N TYR A 55 1.93 -1.73 -6.51
CA TYR A 55 2.82 -1.86 -5.36
C TYR A 55 3.59 -0.57 -5.05
N ARG A 56 3.98 0.19 -6.08
CA ARG A 56 4.56 1.52 -5.87
C ARG A 56 3.56 2.47 -5.22
N ALA A 57 2.30 2.43 -5.67
CA ALA A 57 1.22 3.20 -5.06
C ALA A 57 0.98 2.77 -3.60
N LEU A 58 1.01 1.46 -3.31
CA LEU A 58 0.90 0.94 -1.94
C LEU A 58 1.99 1.49 -1.02
N LEU A 59 3.24 1.50 -1.48
CA LEU A 59 4.37 2.04 -0.73
C LEU A 59 4.21 3.53 -0.47
N ALA A 60 3.82 4.31 -1.49
CA ALA A 60 3.58 5.73 -1.35
C ALA A 60 2.42 6.03 -0.37
N SER A 61 1.31 5.30 -0.48
CA SER A 61 0.16 5.41 0.43
C SER A 61 0.54 5.07 1.87
N LEU A 62 1.30 3.99 2.09
CA LEU A 62 1.79 3.64 3.43
C LEU A 62 2.65 4.76 4.04
N VAL A 63 3.61 5.29 3.30
CA VAL A 63 4.47 6.39 3.78
C VAL A 63 3.63 7.61 4.14
N TYR A 64 2.69 7.97 3.26
CA TYR A 64 1.79 9.10 3.49
C TYR A 64 0.96 8.91 4.76
N HIS A 65 0.32 7.76 4.94
CA HIS A 65 -0.53 7.52 6.11
C HIS A 65 0.28 7.42 7.41
N LEU A 66 1.50 6.90 7.38
CA LEU A 66 2.40 6.92 8.54
C LEU A 66 2.78 8.35 8.92
N TRP A 67 3.16 9.17 7.94
CA TRP A 67 3.45 10.60 8.17
C TRP A 67 2.23 11.33 8.73
N ARG A 68 1.06 11.16 8.10
CA ARG A 68 -0.21 11.78 8.52
C ARG A 68 -0.58 11.37 9.94
N GLU A 69 -0.47 10.09 10.27
CA GLU A 69 -0.77 9.58 11.60
C GLU A 69 0.14 10.18 12.68
N ARG A 70 1.43 10.35 12.38
CA ARG A 70 2.36 11.01 13.31
C ARG A 70 1.98 12.47 13.57
N ASN A 71 1.63 13.21 12.52
CA ASN A 71 1.17 14.59 12.66
C ASN A 71 -0.11 14.68 13.49
N LEU A 72 -1.08 13.78 13.25
CA LEU A 72 -2.31 13.74 14.04
C LEU A 72 -2.05 13.46 15.54
N ARG A 73 -1.06 12.62 15.86
CA ARG A 73 -0.69 12.35 17.25
C ARG A 73 -0.07 13.55 17.95
N ILE A 74 0.80 14.27 17.24
CA ILE A 74 1.51 15.42 17.78
C ILE A 74 0.57 16.61 17.95
N PHE A 75 -0.27 16.90 16.94
CA PHE A 75 -1.04 18.13 16.89
C PHE A 75 -2.50 17.98 17.33
N GLN A 76 -3.06 16.77 17.30
CA GLN A 76 -4.49 16.53 17.58
C GLN A 76 -4.71 15.43 18.63
N HIS A 77 -3.64 14.91 19.25
CA HIS A 77 -3.67 13.84 20.27
C HIS A 77 -4.52 12.61 19.89
N THR A 78 -4.72 12.38 18.59
CA THR A 78 -5.55 11.30 18.08
C THR A 78 -4.67 10.16 17.62
N THR A 79 -5.06 8.93 17.95
CA THR A 79 -4.30 7.72 17.58
C THR A 79 -5.22 6.72 16.90
N ARG A 80 -4.84 6.29 15.70
CA ARG A 80 -5.42 5.12 15.04
C ARG A 80 -4.55 3.90 15.29
N THR A 81 -5.15 2.72 15.22
CA THR A 81 -4.37 1.49 15.34
C THR A 81 -3.64 1.19 14.04
N ALA A 82 -2.55 0.44 14.12
CA ALA A 82 -1.80 -0.02 12.95
C ALA A 82 -2.69 -0.83 11.98
N LYS A 83 -3.71 -1.52 12.51
CA LYS A 83 -4.67 -2.28 11.72
C LYS A 83 -5.60 -1.36 10.94
N ASP A 84 -6.00 -0.23 11.51
CA ASP A 84 -6.86 0.74 10.83
C ASP A 84 -6.11 1.42 9.69
N ILE A 85 -4.87 1.86 9.92
CA ILE A 85 -4.01 2.40 8.85
C ILE A 85 -3.82 1.38 7.74
N ALA A 86 -3.52 0.12 8.08
CA ALA A 86 -3.34 -0.93 7.08
C ALA A 86 -4.60 -1.15 6.23
N ARG A 87 -5.79 -1.13 6.85
CA ARG A 87 -7.07 -1.23 6.13
C ARG A 87 -7.30 -0.03 5.22
N THR A 88 -7.07 1.19 5.71
CA THR A 88 -7.21 2.42 4.91
C THR A 88 -6.28 2.38 3.70
N VAL A 89 -5.00 2.08 3.92
CA VAL A 89 -4.00 1.98 2.84
C VAL A 89 -4.44 0.95 1.79
N VAL A 90 -4.91 -0.24 2.19
CA VAL A 90 -5.38 -1.23 1.21
C VAL A 90 -6.64 -0.77 0.48
N SER A 91 -7.59 -0.11 1.18
CA SER A 91 -8.79 0.45 0.55
C SER A 91 -8.41 1.48 -0.52
N ASP A 92 -7.56 2.44 -0.19
CA ASP A 92 -7.12 3.47 -1.13
C ASP A 92 -6.54 2.89 -2.42
N ILE A 93 -5.78 1.78 -2.31
CA ILE A 93 -5.23 1.11 -3.50
C ILE A 93 -6.30 0.37 -4.29
N ARG A 94 -7.28 -0.26 -3.63
CA ARG A 94 -8.42 -0.88 -4.33
C ARG A 94 -9.24 0.16 -5.08
N ASP A 95 -9.56 1.27 -4.42
CA ASP A 95 -10.32 2.37 -5.00
C ASP A 95 -9.54 2.98 -6.17
N LEU A 96 -8.23 3.18 -6.03
CA LEU A 96 -7.36 3.60 -7.13
C LEU A 96 -7.41 2.63 -8.32
N ILE A 97 -7.36 1.32 -8.08
CA ILE A 97 -7.39 0.31 -9.16
C ILE A 97 -8.73 0.33 -9.89
N ILE A 98 -9.84 0.43 -9.15
CA ILE A 98 -11.20 0.51 -9.70
C ILE A 98 -11.35 1.79 -10.54
N CYS A 99 -11.00 2.95 -9.97
CA CYS A 99 -11.12 4.25 -10.63
C CYS A 99 -10.23 4.40 -11.86
N LYS A 100 -9.15 3.61 -11.99
CA LYS A 100 -8.26 3.68 -13.17
C LYS A 100 -8.88 3.10 -14.44
N GLN A 101 -10.02 2.39 -14.36
CA GLN A 101 -10.72 1.80 -15.51
C GLN A 101 -9.76 1.09 -16.49
N LEU A 102 -8.92 0.21 -15.94
CA LEU A 102 -7.88 -0.46 -16.73
C LEU A 102 -8.50 -1.36 -17.81
N PRO A 103 -7.85 -1.50 -18.99
CA PRO A 103 -8.36 -2.35 -20.05
C PRO A 103 -8.47 -3.81 -19.60
N ILE A 104 -9.47 -4.53 -20.11
CA ILE A 104 -9.65 -5.95 -19.83
C ILE A 104 -8.46 -6.72 -20.41
N SER A 105 -7.59 -7.20 -19.52
CA SER A 105 -6.38 -7.94 -19.87
C SER A 105 -6.07 -9.00 -18.83
N VAL A 106 -5.23 -9.98 -19.18
CA VAL A 106 -4.71 -10.97 -18.22
C VAL A 106 -4.02 -10.29 -17.03
N SER A 107 -3.24 -9.23 -17.29
CA SER A 107 -2.58 -8.45 -16.24
C SER A 107 -3.58 -7.73 -15.33
N THR A 108 -4.67 -7.18 -15.87
CA THR A 108 -5.74 -6.55 -15.08
C THR A 108 -6.48 -7.58 -14.24
N ARG A 109 -6.81 -8.75 -14.80
CA ARG A 109 -7.42 -9.87 -14.04
C ARG A 109 -6.51 -10.34 -12.92
N GLY A 110 -5.20 -10.48 -13.19
CA GLY A 110 -4.19 -10.81 -12.20
C GLY A 110 -4.11 -9.77 -11.08
N LEU A 111 -4.15 -8.49 -11.44
CA LEU A 111 -4.18 -7.38 -10.48
C LEU A 111 -5.41 -7.45 -9.56
N TYR A 112 -6.61 -7.61 -10.12
CA TYR A 112 -7.85 -7.73 -9.33
C TYR A 112 -7.79 -8.92 -8.36
N ARG A 113 -7.27 -10.06 -8.81
CA ARG A 113 -7.04 -11.24 -7.95
C ARG A 113 -6.06 -10.96 -6.81
N ILE A 114 -4.92 -10.34 -7.08
CA ILE A 114 -3.92 -9.96 -6.07
C ILE A 114 -4.53 -9.09 -4.98
N TRP A 115 -5.34 -8.11 -5.39
CA TRP A 115 -5.95 -7.13 -4.48
C TRP A 115 -7.30 -7.58 -3.89
N ARG A 116 -7.76 -8.78 -4.25
CA ARG A 116 -9.07 -9.36 -3.87
C ARG A 116 -10.23 -8.41 -4.19
N ILE A 117 -10.17 -7.77 -5.35
CA ILE A 117 -11.23 -6.89 -5.86
C ILE A 117 -12.20 -7.75 -6.68
N PRO A 118 -13.53 -7.65 -6.46
CA PRO A 118 -14.52 -8.30 -7.31
C PRO A 118 -14.34 -7.86 -8.76
N TRP A 119 -14.41 -8.82 -9.69
CA TRP A 119 -14.40 -8.47 -11.11
C TRP A 119 -15.69 -7.75 -11.46
N PRO A 120 -15.66 -6.58 -12.12
CA PRO A 120 -16.87 -5.87 -12.50
C PRO A 120 -17.67 -6.72 -13.48
N ILE A 121 -18.96 -6.86 -13.22
CA ILE A 121 -19.89 -7.60 -14.10
C ILE A 121 -20.03 -6.76 -15.39
N GLU A 122 -19.98 -7.41 -16.55
CA GLU A 122 -20.01 -6.74 -17.86
C GLU A 122 -21.29 -5.89 -17.99
N GLY A 123 -21.16 -4.57 -17.81
CA GLY A 123 -22.28 -3.62 -17.86
C GLY A 123 -21.99 -2.25 -17.22
N GLU A 124 -21.15 -2.19 -16.18
CA GLU A 124 -20.87 -0.93 -15.44
C GLU A 124 -19.60 -0.18 -15.91
N ALA A 125 -18.76 -0.81 -16.72
CA ALA A 125 -17.47 -0.25 -17.14
C ALA A 125 -17.52 0.55 -18.47
N ARG A 126 -18.73 0.81 -19.01
CA ARG A 126 -18.94 1.53 -20.28
C ARG A 126 -20.04 2.59 -20.16
N THR A 127 -19.87 3.52 -19.26
CA THR A 127 -20.57 4.83 -19.24
C THR A 127 -19.63 5.83 -18.60
#